data_AF-A0A9D1NUS5-F1
#
_entry.id   AF-A0A9D1NUS5-F1
#
_cell.length_a   1.000
_cell.length_b   1.000
_cell.length_c   1.000
_cell.angle_alpha   90.00
_cell.angle_beta   90.00
_cell.angle_gamma   90.00
#
_symmetry.space_group_name_H-M   'P 1'
#
loop_
_entity.id
_entity.type
_entity.pdbx_description
1 polymer ?
#
loop_
_entity_poly.entity_id
_entity_poly.type
_entity_poly.pdbx_seq_one_letter_code
_entity_poly.pdbx_strand_id
1 'polypeptide(L)'
;MREIRGNPEEAVDMAVRESIKKGILADFLKKHRAEVKDVILTEYDQEAHIRNEKNESWQEGWEKGCRSVIRQVVLYHKGEGMSSEKIVEILQNHFRLNKEDAENCLRELDFEETQSGGENSDTDSV
;
A
#
# COMPACT_ATOMS: atom_id res chain seq x y z
N MET A 1 49.88 -9.54 8.26
CA MET A 1 49.23 -9.40 6.93
C MET A 1 47.80 -8.93 7.18
N ARG A 2 47.46 -7.65 6.97
CA ARG A 2 46.06 -7.20 7.01
C ARG A 2 45.50 -7.29 5.59
N GLU A 3 44.50 -8.14 5.39
CA GLU A 3 43.63 -8.12 4.22
C GLU A 3 42.91 -6.77 4.17
N ILE A 4 43.29 -5.91 3.23
CA ILE A 4 42.47 -4.76 2.87
C ILE A 4 41.35 -5.32 1.98
N ARG A 5 40.24 -5.72 2.58
CA ARG A 5 38.98 -5.86 1.84
C ARG A 5 38.49 -4.44 1.58
N GLY A 6 38.90 -3.87 0.45
CA GLY A 6 38.39 -2.57 0.01
C GLY A 6 36.88 -2.64 -0.11
N ASN A 7 36.18 -1.63 0.42
CA ASN A 7 34.74 -1.51 0.26
C ASN A 7 34.43 -1.50 -1.25
N PRO A 8 33.58 -2.41 -1.77
CA PRO A 8 33.21 -2.43 -3.19
C PRO A 8 32.70 -1.08 -3.68
N GLU A 9 32.01 -0.33 -2.82
CA GLU A 9 31.51 1.01 -3.13
C GLU A 9 32.65 2.02 -3.36
N GLU A 10 33.69 1.98 -2.52
CA GLU A 10 34.86 2.84 -2.64
C GLU A 10 35.71 2.48 -3.87
N ALA A 11 35.83 1.18 -4.17
CA ALA A 11 36.50 0.72 -5.38
C ALA A 11 35.72 1.13 -6.65
N VAL A 12 34.40 1.06 -6.63
CA VAL A 12 33.52 1.50 -7.71
C VAL A 12 33.58 3.02 -7.88
N ASP A 13 33.47 3.80 -6.82
CA ASP A 13 33.57 5.27 -6.88
C ASP A 13 34.95 5.71 -7.41
N MET A 14 36.03 5.07 -6.95
CA MET A 14 37.37 5.31 -7.49
C MET A 14 37.46 4.97 -8.99
N ALA A 15 36.90 3.84 -9.42
CA ALA A 15 36.87 3.45 -10.82
C ALA A 15 36.04 4.43 -11.68
N VAL A 16 34.91 4.91 -11.16
CA VAL A 16 34.07 5.93 -11.82
C VAL A 16 34.83 7.24 -11.96
N ARG A 17 35.45 7.74 -10.88
CA ARG A 17 36.26 8.97 -10.89
C ARG A 17 37.42 8.90 -11.88
N GLU A 18 38.15 7.78 -11.89
CA GLU A 18 39.24 7.57 -12.84
C GLU A 18 38.74 7.48 -14.28
N SER A 19 37.58 6.87 -14.51
CA SER A 19 36.97 6.78 -15.85
C SER A 19 36.46 8.13 -16.35
N ILE A 20 35.96 9.00 -15.44
CA ILE A 20 35.62 10.39 -15.75
C ILE A 20 36.89 11.18 -16.09
N LYS A 21 37.90 11.11 -15.22
CA LYS A 21 39.17 11.82 -15.37
C LYS A 21 39.90 11.45 -16.66
N LYS A 22 39.86 10.18 -17.05
CA LYS A 22 40.45 9.67 -18.29
C LYS A 22 39.57 9.90 -19.53
N GLY A 23 38.39 10.50 -19.37
CA GLY A 23 37.45 10.74 -20.48
C GLY A 23 36.73 9.50 -21.00
N ILE A 24 37.00 8.32 -20.45
CA ILE A 24 36.44 7.03 -20.86
C ILE A 24 34.92 7.03 -20.70
N LEU A 25 34.42 7.55 -19.56
CA LEU A 25 32.98 7.63 -19.31
C LEU A 25 32.31 8.58 -20.30
N ALA A 26 32.95 9.70 -20.64
CA ALA A 26 32.41 10.65 -21.62
C ALA A 26 32.30 10.02 -23.02
N ASP A 27 33.30 9.25 -23.45
CA ASP A 27 33.29 8.59 -24.75
C ASP A 27 32.31 7.41 -24.80
N PHE A 28 32.16 6.68 -23.68
CA PHE A 28 31.13 5.67 -23.53
C PHE A 28 29.71 6.27 -23.66
N LEU A 29 29.43 7.36 -22.94
CA LEU A 29 28.14 8.06 -22.99
C LEU A 29 27.83 8.65 -24.38
N LYS A 30 28.85 9.17 -25.08
CA LYS A 30 28.68 9.65 -26.47
C LYS A 30 28.33 8.51 -27.41
N LYS A 31 28.98 7.34 -27.27
CA LYS A 31 28.77 6.17 -28.12
C LYS A 31 27.41 5.49 -27.87
N HIS A 32 26.98 5.43 -26.62
CA HIS A 32 25.74 4.77 -26.18
C HIS A 32 24.62 5.77 -25.84
N ARG A 33 24.64 6.96 -26.45
CA ARG A 33 23.76 8.08 -26.08
C ARG A 33 22.26 7.72 -26.06
N ALA A 34 21.79 6.94 -27.03
CA ALA A 34 20.38 6.55 -27.12
C ALA A 34 19.98 5.61 -25.97
N GLU A 35 20.79 4.59 -25.71
CA GLU A 35 20.57 3.59 -24.64
C GLU A 35 20.68 4.24 -23.27
N VAL A 36 21.70 5.07 -23.03
CA VAL A 36 21.86 5.75 -21.73
C VAL A 36 20.74 6.77 -21.50
N LYS A 37 20.27 7.44 -22.54
CA LYS A 37 19.11 8.34 -22.44
C LYS A 37 17.85 7.56 -22.09
N ASP A 38 17.65 6.38 -22.68
CA ASP A 38 16.52 5.50 -22.37
C ASP A 38 16.59 4.99 -20.94
N VAL A 39 17.74 4.47 -20.50
CA VAL A 39 18.00 4.03 -19.12
C VAL A 39 17.74 5.16 -18.11
N ILE A 40 18.31 6.36 -18.31
CA ILE A 40 18.09 7.50 -17.40
C ILE A 40 16.63 7.97 -17.36
N LEU A 41 15.91 7.91 -18.49
CA LEU A 41 14.51 8.36 -18.56
C LEU A 41 13.51 7.29 -18.08
N THR A 42 13.87 6.02 -18.19
CA THR A 42 13.03 4.88 -17.76
C THR A 42 13.20 4.57 -16.28
N GLU A 43 14.35 4.88 -15.68
CA GLU A 43 14.67 4.40 -14.33
C GLU A 43 14.05 5.20 -13.17
N TYR A 44 13.58 6.44 -13.35
CA TYR A 44 12.89 7.13 -12.25
C TYR A 44 11.99 8.29 -12.69
N ASP A 45 10.70 8.00 -12.91
CA ASP A 45 9.66 9.02 -12.97
C ASP A 45 9.07 9.24 -11.56
N GLN A 46 9.73 10.12 -10.80
CA GLN A 46 9.28 10.52 -9.46
C GLN A 46 7.83 11.04 -9.46
N GLU A 47 7.40 11.70 -10.55
CA GLU A 47 6.05 12.23 -10.67
C GLU A 47 5.03 11.13 -10.92
N ALA A 48 5.39 10.06 -11.64
CA ALA A 48 4.56 8.86 -11.76
C ALA A 48 4.45 8.13 -10.42
N HIS A 49 5.53 7.97 -9.67
CA HIS A 49 5.49 7.34 -8.34
C HIS A 49 4.57 8.12 -7.38
N ILE A 50 4.77 9.44 -7.26
CA ILE A 50 3.95 10.30 -6.39
C ILE A 50 2.48 10.30 -6.83
N ARG A 51 2.20 10.27 -8.15
CA ARG A 51 0.82 10.16 -8.64
C ARG A 51 0.19 8.82 -8.30
N ASN A 52 0.92 7.73 -8.45
CA ASN A 52 0.44 6.40 -8.12
C ASN A 52 0.15 6.29 -6.62
N GLU A 53 1.10 6.68 -5.76
CA GLU A 53 0.89 6.68 -4.30
C GLU A 53 -0.31 7.53 -3.88
N LYS A 54 -0.49 8.72 -4.49
CA LYS A 54 -1.66 9.57 -4.22
C LYS A 54 -2.96 8.91 -4.66
N ASN A 55 -2.97 8.27 -5.83
CA ASN A 55 -4.16 7.61 -6.35
C ASN A 55 -4.54 6.38 -5.52
N GLU A 56 -3.56 5.56 -5.14
CA GLU A 56 -3.72 4.41 -4.24
C GLU A 56 -4.24 4.88 -2.87
N SER A 57 -3.61 5.92 -2.29
CA SER A 57 -4.06 6.49 -1.01
C SER A 57 -5.49 7.05 -1.09
N TRP A 58 -5.84 7.68 -2.21
CA TRP A 58 -7.19 8.21 -2.43
C TRP A 58 -8.23 7.09 -2.58
N GLN A 59 -7.91 6.05 -3.35
CA GLN A 59 -8.77 4.88 -3.53
C GLN A 59 -8.97 4.15 -2.20
N GLU A 60 -7.89 3.89 -1.45
CA GLU A 60 -7.98 3.24 -0.14
C GLU A 60 -8.81 4.08 0.84
N GLY A 61 -8.60 5.41 0.86
CA GLY A 61 -9.39 6.33 1.69
C GLY A 61 -10.87 6.32 1.33
N TRP A 62 -11.19 6.32 0.04
CA TRP A 62 -12.56 6.25 -0.46
C TRP A 62 -13.23 4.92 -0.08
N GLU A 63 -12.56 3.80 -0.29
CA GLU A 63 -13.05 2.46 0.05
C GLU A 63 -13.29 2.32 1.56
N LYS A 64 -12.35 2.79 2.39
CA LYS A 64 -12.52 2.83 3.86
C LYS A 64 -13.73 3.68 4.25
N GLY A 65 -13.91 4.84 3.61
CA GLY A 65 -15.07 5.71 3.83
C GLY A 65 -16.39 5.00 3.51
N CYS A 66 -16.50 4.40 2.32
CA CYS A 66 -17.68 3.65 1.92
C CYS A 66 -17.97 2.48 2.88
N ARG A 67 -16.94 1.71 3.26
CA ARG A 67 -17.08 0.59 4.20
C ARG A 67 -17.53 1.05 5.59
N SER A 68 -17.02 2.19 6.06
CA SER A 68 -17.43 2.78 7.33
C SER A 68 -18.92 3.15 7.34
N VAL A 69 -19.42 3.78 6.26
CA VAL A 69 -20.85 4.12 6.15
C VAL A 69 -21.72 2.86 6.15
N ILE A 70 -21.36 1.85 5.35
CA ILE A 70 -22.10 0.58 5.29
C ILE A 70 -22.12 -0.09 6.65
N ARG A 71 -20.99 -0.13 7.35
CA ARG A 71 -20.88 -0.65 8.72
C ARG A 71 -21.82 0.07 9.68
N GLN A 72 -21.86 1.40 9.67
CA GLN A 72 -22.75 2.17 10.54
C GLN A 72 -24.23 1.87 10.26
N VAL A 73 -24.60 1.72 8.99
CA VAL A 73 -25.97 1.33 8.60
C VAL A 73 -26.33 -0.05 9.15
N VAL A 74 -25.42 -1.02 9.01
CA VAL A 74 -25.66 -2.38 9.52
C VAL A 74 -25.79 -2.38 11.05
N LEU A 75 -24.88 -1.71 11.76
CA LEU A 75 -24.91 -1.63 13.23
C LEU A 75 -26.19 -0.95 13.73
N TYR A 76 -26.58 0.17 13.11
CA TYR A 76 -27.81 0.88 13.44
C TYR A 76 -29.03 -0.02 13.30
N HIS A 77 -29.19 -0.70 12.15
CA HIS A 77 -30.36 -1.56 11.92
C HIS A 77 -30.34 -2.86 12.74
N LYS A 78 -29.16 -3.43 13.03
CA LYS A 78 -29.03 -4.53 13.99
C LYS A 78 -29.47 -4.10 15.40
N GLY A 79 -29.06 -2.90 15.84
CA GLY A 79 -29.47 -2.32 17.13
C GLY A 79 -30.98 -2.09 17.24
N GLU A 80 -31.65 -1.78 16.13
CA GLU A 80 -33.11 -1.67 16.02
C GLU A 80 -33.81 -3.05 15.96
N GLY A 81 -33.07 -4.16 16.01
CA GLY A 81 -33.61 -5.52 15.99
C GLY A 81 -34.13 -5.98 14.62
N MET A 82 -33.66 -5.37 13.52
CA MET A 82 -34.03 -5.81 12.17
C MET A 82 -33.42 -7.18 11.83
N SER A 83 -34.14 -7.96 11.01
CA SER A 83 -33.61 -9.24 10.54
C SER A 83 -32.51 -9.03 9.51
N SER A 84 -31.57 -9.99 9.46
CA SER A 84 -30.45 -9.98 8.52
C SER A 84 -30.90 -9.87 7.07
N GLU A 85 -32.02 -10.52 6.70
CA GLU A 85 -32.57 -10.48 5.35
C GLU A 85 -32.97 -9.05 4.94
N LYS A 86 -33.57 -8.30 5.86
CA LYS A 86 -34.01 -6.92 5.60
C LYS A 86 -32.82 -5.96 5.52
N ILE A 87 -31.78 -6.20 6.32
CA ILE A 87 -30.54 -5.43 6.24
C ILE A 87 -29.85 -5.68 4.90
N VAL A 88 -29.78 -6.94 4.45
CA VAL A 88 -29.25 -7.28 3.10
C VAL A 88 -30.03 -6.53 2.01
N GLU A 89 -31.36 -6.53 2.07
CA GLU A 89 -32.19 -5.79 1.10
C GLU A 89 -31.87 -4.28 1.08
N ILE A 90 -31.68 -3.66 2.26
CA ILE A 90 -31.28 -2.25 2.36
C ILE A 90 -29.91 -2.02 1.70
N LEU A 91 -28.93 -2.89 1.97
CA LEU A 91 -27.59 -2.78 1.40
C LEU A 91 -27.61 -2.92 -0.13
N GLN A 92 -28.37 -3.87 -0.65
CA GLN A 92 -28.51 -4.06 -2.09
C GLN A 92 -29.20 -2.85 -2.77
N ASN A 93 -30.26 -2.31 -2.16
CA ASN A 93 -31.04 -1.23 -2.76
C ASN A 93 -30.35 0.14 -2.65
N HIS A 94 -29.75 0.47 -1.50
CA HIS A 94 -29.18 1.79 -1.25
C HIS A 94 -27.71 1.91 -1.64
N PHE A 95 -26.95 0.82 -1.56
CA PHE A 95 -25.52 0.82 -1.84
C PHE A 95 -25.16 0.05 -3.12
N ARG A 96 -26.16 -0.51 -3.83
CA ARG A 96 -25.98 -1.29 -5.06
C ARG A 96 -25.03 -2.49 -4.88
N LEU A 97 -24.95 -3.01 -3.66
CA LEU A 97 -24.21 -4.24 -3.39
C LEU A 97 -24.94 -5.42 -4.03
N ASN A 98 -24.18 -6.41 -4.49
CA ASN A 98 -24.77 -7.70 -4.80
C ASN A 98 -25.11 -8.43 -3.48
N LYS A 99 -25.82 -9.55 -3.59
CA LYS A 99 -26.26 -10.32 -2.41
C LYS A 99 -25.06 -10.83 -1.58
N GLU A 100 -24.03 -11.33 -2.24
CA GLU A 100 -22.83 -11.87 -1.59
C GLU A 100 -22.08 -10.79 -0.81
N ASP A 101 -21.87 -9.61 -1.40
CA ASP A 101 -21.20 -8.48 -0.75
C ASP A 101 -22.00 -7.96 0.45
N ALA A 102 -23.32 -7.89 0.33
CA ALA A 102 -24.19 -7.49 1.45
C ALA A 102 -24.14 -8.50 2.61
N GLU A 103 -24.13 -9.79 2.31
CA GLU A 103 -23.97 -10.86 3.31
C GLU A 103 -22.55 -10.85 3.92
N ASN A 104 -21.52 -10.53 3.14
CA ASN A 104 -20.15 -10.36 3.63
C ASN A 104 -20.06 -9.24 4.67
N CYS A 105 -20.70 -8.09 4.43
CA CYS A 105 -20.73 -6.99 5.40
C CYS A 105 -21.32 -7.41 6.76
N LEU A 106 -22.33 -8.28 6.76
CA LEU A 106 -22.90 -8.81 8.01
C LEU A 106 -21.90 -9.75 8.72
N ARG A 107 -21.27 -10.66 7.96
CA ARG A 107 -20.30 -11.63 8.48
C ARG A 107 -19.04 -10.98 9.03
N GLU A 108 -18.51 -9.97 8.35
CA GLU A 108 -17.33 -9.21 8.80
C GLU A 108 -17.55 -8.62 10.21
N LEU A 109 -18.77 -8.13 10.49
CA LEU A 109 -19.10 -7.52 11.78
C LEU A 109 -19.28 -8.55 12.89
N ASP A 110 -19.90 -9.70 12.59
CA ASP A 110 -20.07 -10.77 13.57
C ASP A 110 -18.72 -11.40 13.98
N PHE A 111 -17.72 -11.36 13.08
CA PHE A 111 -16.37 -11.84 13.37
C PHE A 111 -15.60 -10.90 14.31
N GLU A 112 -15.76 -9.58 14.16
CA GLU A 112 -15.04 -8.60 14.99
C GLU A 112 -15.54 -8.55 16.45
N GLU A 113 -16.85 -8.77 16.69
CA GLU A 113 -17.40 -8.86 18.05
C GLU A 113 -16.84 -10.05 18.84
N THR A 114 -16.48 -11.14 18.16
CA THR A 114 -15.91 -12.33 18.83
C THR A 114 -14.44 -12.18 19.21
N GLN A 115 -13.70 -11.21 18.64
CA GLN A 115 -12.29 -10.95 18.97
C GLN A 115 -12.08 -9.84 19.99
N SER A 116 -13.06 -8.95 20.24
CA SER A 116 -12.94 -7.92 21.28
C SER A 116 -13.32 -8.40 22.69
N GLY A 117 -13.73 -9.67 22.85
CA GLY A 117 -14.18 -10.25 24.12
C GLY A 117 -13.09 -10.91 24.98
N GLY A 118 -11.82 -10.86 24.56
CA GLY A 118 -10.73 -11.56 25.24
C GLY A 118 -9.48 -10.72 25.39
N GLU A 119 -9.46 -9.81 26.35
CA GLU A 119 -8.28 -9.44 27.17
C GLU A 119 -8.69 -8.39 28.20
N ASN A 120 -9.34 -8.85 29.27
CA ASN A 120 -9.24 -8.22 30.58
C ASN A 120 -8.89 -9.33 31.57
N SER A 121 -7.60 -9.53 31.80
CA SER A 121 -7.13 -10.06 33.07
C SER A 121 -5.99 -9.17 33.54
N ASP A 122 -6.31 -8.33 34.52
CA ASP A 122 -5.36 -7.69 35.39
C ASP A 122 -4.27 -8.68 35.82
N THR A 123 -3.00 -8.27 35.75
CA THR A 123 -2.12 -8.47 36.89
C THR A 123 -1.32 -7.19 37.12
N ASP A 124 -1.75 -6.48 38.15
CA ASP A 124 -0.93 -5.61 38.97
C ASP A 124 0.42 -6.26 39.33
N SER A 125 1.39 -5.41 39.67
CA SER A 125 2.69 -5.66 40.33
C SER A 125 3.88 -5.72 39.35
N VAL A 126 4.94 -4.89 39.45
CA VAL A 126 5.56 -4.11 40.55
C VAL A 126 6.22 -2.87 39.95
#